data_AF-A0A0A8K9D4-F1
#
_entry.id   AF-A0A0A8K9D4-F1
#
_cell.length_a   1.000
_cell.length_b   1.000
_cell.length_c   1.000
_cell.angle_alpha   90.00
_cell.angle_beta   90.00
_cell.angle_gamma   90.00
#
_symmetry.space_group_name_H-M   'P 1'
#
loop_
_entity.id
_entity.type
_entity.pdbx_description
1 polymer ?
#
loop_
_entity_poly.entity_id
_entity_poly.type
_entity_poly.pdbx_seq_one_letter_code
_entity_poly.pdbx_strand_id
1 'polypeptide(L)'
;HPYAITAPTLVKMSAIAAKNATVESVAVKAPPPHPTYDLKGVIQLALSEDAENLGDMTCKATIPVDIESKAHFLAKEDGNVAGIALAEMIFA
;
A
#
# COMPACT_ATOMS: atom_id res chain seq x y z
N HIS A 1 -19.16 5.82 29.52
CA HIS A 1 -17.81 6.36 29.23
C HIS A 1 -17.85 6.92 27.81
N PRO A 2 -17.67 8.22 27.59
CA PRO A 2 -17.73 8.78 26.24
C PRO A 2 -16.45 8.39 25.48
N TYR A 3 -16.64 7.85 24.27
CA TYR A 3 -15.56 7.50 23.36
C TYR A 3 -14.86 8.78 22.89
N ALA A 4 -13.57 8.89 23.19
CA ALA A 4 -12.70 9.88 22.58
C ALA A 4 -12.49 9.50 21.11
N ILE A 5 -12.83 10.41 20.19
CA ILE A 5 -12.53 10.25 18.77
C ILE A 5 -11.03 10.49 18.61
N THR A 6 -10.28 9.40 18.47
CA THR A 6 -8.85 9.44 18.14
C THR A 6 -8.71 9.93 16.70
N ALA A 7 -7.82 10.88 16.45
CA ALA A 7 -7.60 11.48 15.13
C ALA A 7 -7.27 10.42 14.05
N PRO A 8 -7.58 10.68 12.77
CA PRO A 8 -7.31 9.73 11.67
C PRO A 8 -5.82 9.36 11.61
N THR A 9 -5.53 8.06 11.69
CA THR A 9 -4.17 7.52 11.62
C THR A 9 -3.68 7.56 10.18
N LEU A 10 -2.73 8.45 9.87
CA LEU A 10 -2.03 8.50 8.60
C LEU A 10 -0.92 7.45 8.58
N VAL A 11 -0.98 6.47 7.67
CA VAL A 11 0.10 5.48 7.49
C VAL A 11 1.00 5.95 6.34
N LYS A 12 2.27 6.26 6.64
CA LYS A 12 3.30 6.54 5.62
C LYS A 12 3.93 5.23 5.16
N MET A 13 3.81 4.90 3.88
CA MET A 13 4.74 3.99 3.22
C MET A 13 5.88 4.81 2.64
N SER A 14 7.12 4.51 3.03
CA SER A 14 8.30 5.28 2.62
C SER A 14 9.31 4.35 1.96
N ALA A 15 9.34 4.37 0.63
CA ALA A 15 10.60 4.30 -0.10
C ALA A 15 11.16 5.73 -0.17
N ILE A 16 12.21 5.98 0.62
CA ILE A 16 13.08 7.17 0.62
C ILE A 16 12.47 8.48 1.19
N ALA A 17 12.95 8.80 2.40
CA ALA A 17 13.10 10.09 3.08
C ALA A 17 12.03 11.20 2.86
N ALA A 18 11.12 11.33 3.82
CA ALA A 18 10.32 12.55 4.02
C ALA A 18 10.69 13.24 5.34
N LYS A 19 11.33 14.41 5.27
CA LYS A 19 11.47 15.35 6.40
C LYS A 19 10.15 16.12 6.60
N ASN A 20 9.72 16.25 7.86
CA ASN A 20 8.64 17.12 8.38
C ASN A 20 7.19 16.60 8.36
N ALA A 21 6.96 15.37 8.80
CA ALA A 21 5.78 15.08 9.64
C ALA A 21 6.13 13.94 10.59
N THR A 22 5.96 14.15 11.90
CA THR A 22 6.08 13.10 12.93
C THR A 22 4.89 12.16 12.80
N VAL A 23 5.05 11.19 11.92
CA VAL A 23 4.14 10.05 11.79
C VAL A 23 4.98 8.87 12.23
N GLU A 24 4.55 8.21 13.31
CA GLU A 24 5.23 7.03 13.80
C GLU A 24 5.20 5.96 12.71
N SER A 25 6.38 5.62 12.18
CA SER A 25 6.53 4.53 11.23
C SER A 25 6.30 3.22 11.98
N VAL A 26 5.14 2.60 11.77
CA VAL A 26 4.90 1.23 12.26
C VAL A 26 5.79 0.31 11.43
N ALA A 27 6.68 -0.44 12.09
CA ALA A 27 7.46 -1.48 11.44
C ALA A 27 6.50 -2.54 10.90
N VAL A 28 6.43 -2.66 9.57
CA VAL A 28 5.56 -3.63 8.92
C VAL A 28 6.18 -5.01 9.07
N LYS A 29 5.55 -5.86 9.87
CA LYS A 29 6.00 -7.24 10.08
C LYS A 29 5.59 -8.09 8.88
N ALA A 30 6.54 -8.85 8.34
CA ALA A 30 6.26 -9.83 7.30
C ALA A 30 5.14 -10.80 7.77
N PRO A 31 4.25 -11.24 6.85
CA PRO A 31 3.22 -12.20 7.18
C PRO A 31 3.82 -13.48 7.78
N PRO A 32 3.14 -14.12 8.74
CA PRO A 32 3.61 -15.39 9.27
C PRO A 32 3.64 -16.44 8.16
N PRO A 33 4.65 -17.33 8.15
CA PRO A 33 4.70 -18.42 7.18
C PRO A 33 3.50 -19.35 7.38
N HIS A 34 2.86 -19.75 6.28
CA HIS A 34 1.75 -20.69 6.29
C HIS A 34 1.92 -21.70 5.13
N PRO A 35 1.70 -23.01 5.33
CA PRO A 35 1.97 -24.03 4.32
C PRO A 35 1.20 -23.87 3.00
N THR A 36 0.06 -23.18 3.03
CA THR A 36 -0.80 -22.97 1.86
C THR A 36 -0.72 -21.56 1.27
N TYR A 37 0.08 -20.66 1.85
CA TYR A 37 0.14 -19.28 1.37
C TYR A 37 1.21 -19.15 0.29
N ASP A 38 0.78 -18.83 -0.92
CA ASP A 38 1.64 -18.31 -1.97
C ASP A 38 1.23 -16.87 -2.30
N LEU A 39 1.62 -15.94 -1.43
CA LEU A 39 1.28 -14.53 -1.59
C LEU A 39 1.89 -13.96 -2.87
N LYS A 40 3.09 -14.40 -3.27
CA LYS A 40 3.75 -13.91 -4.49
C LYS A 40 3.03 -14.42 -5.73
N GLY A 41 2.69 -15.71 -5.78
CA GLY A 41 1.92 -16.27 -6.90
C GLY A 41 0.56 -15.60 -7.05
N VAL A 42 -0.15 -15.36 -5.94
CA VAL A 42 -1.44 -14.65 -5.98
C VAL A 42 -1.30 -13.20 -6.43
N ILE A 43 -0.27 -12.47 -5.96
CA ILE A 43 0.01 -11.09 -6.45
C ILE A 43 0.24 -11.11 -7.96
N GLN A 44 1.06 -12.03 -8.47
CA GLN A 44 1.36 -12.11 -9.90
C GLN A 44 0.12 -12.44 -10.72
N LEU A 45 -0.72 -13.38 -10.26
CA LEU A 45 -1.99 -13.69 -10.91
C LEU A 45 -2.91 -12.47 -10.96
N ALA A 46 -3.04 -11.73 -9.85
CA ALA A 46 -3.88 -10.53 -9.78
C ALA A 46 -3.35 -9.40 -10.68
N LEU A 47 -2.03 -9.16 -10.72
CA LEU A 47 -1.43 -8.16 -11.62
C LEU A 47 -1.61 -8.55 -13.09
N SER A 48 -1.50 -9.84 -13.40
CA SER A 48 -1.76 -10.34 -14.75
C SER A 48 -3.22 -10.17 -15.16
N GLU A 49 -4.18 -10.33 -14.22
CA GLU A 49 -5.59 -10.09 -14.49
C GLU A 49 -5.87 -8.61 -14.81
N ASP A 50 -5.27 -7.68 -14.04
CA ASP A 50 -5.58 -6.25 -14.12
C ASP A 50 -4.92 -5.55 -15.31
N ALA A 51 -3.65 -5.84 -15.58
CA ALA A 51 -2.83 -5.03 -16.49
C ALA A 51 -2.16 -5.81 -17.62
N GLU A 52 -2.19 -7.14 -17.62
CA GLU A 52 -1.56 -8.08 -18.56
C GLU A 52 -0.64 -7.49 -19.67
N ASN A 53 -0.97 -7.72 -20.94
CA ASN A 53 -0.10 -7.56 -22.09
C ASN A 53 0.28 -6.10 -22.39
N LEU A 54 -0.71 -5.20 -22.36
CA LEU A 54 -0.51 -3.80 -22.76
C LEU A 54 -0.28 -2.87 -21.57
N GLY A 55 -0.43 -3.34 -20.33
CA GLY A 55 -0.41 -2.50 -19.13
C GLY A 55 -1.63 -1.59 -19.03
N ASP A 56 -1.60 -0.67 -18.06
CA ASP A 56 -2.57 0.40 -17.94
C ASP A 56 -2.37 1.46 -19.05
N MET A 57 -3.18 1.36 -20.11
CA MET A 57 -3.15 2.28 -21.24
C MET A 57 -3.61 3.69 -20.86
N THR A 58 -4.50 3.83 -19.87
CA THR A 58 -4.95 5.15 -19.41
C THR A 58 -3.81 5.88 -18.71
N CYS A 59 -3.08 5.21 -17.80
CA CYS A 59 -1.89 5.79 -17.18
C CYS A 59 -0.82 6.13 -18.22
N LYS A 60 -0.51 5.22 -19.16
CA LYS A 60 0.50 5.46 -20.21
C LYS A 60 0.16 6.66 -21.10
N ALA A 61 -1.11 6.91 -21.37
CA ALA A 61 -1.56 8.02 -22.20
C ALA A 61 -1.62 9.37 -21.47
N THR A 62 -1.71 9.37 -20.14
CA THR A 62 -2.01 10.57 -19.35
C THR A 62 -0.90 10.99 -18.39
N ILE A 63 -0.03 10.05 -17.99
CA ILE A 63 1.05 10.28 -17.03
C ILE A 63 2.41 10.08 -17.73
N PRO A 64 3.22 11.15 -17.85
CA PRO A 64 4.60 11.05 -18.32
C PRO A 64 5.46 10.11 -17.48
N VAL A 65 6.39 9.42 -18.12
CA VAL A 65 7.24 8.37 -17.51
C VAL A 65 8.27 8.90 -16.52
N ASP A 66 8.57 10.20 -16.57
CA ASP A 66 9.58 10.90 -15.76
C ASP A 66 8.98 11.58 -14.52
N ILE A 67 7.67 11.41 -14.28
CA ILE A 67 7.01 11.98 -13.10
C ILE A 67 7.15 11.07 -11.89
N GLU A 68 7.67 11.64 -10.81
CA GLU A 68 7.57 11.07 -9.46
C GLU A 68 6.41 11.71 -8.70
N SER A 69 5.66 10.89 -7.96
CA SER A 69 4.56 11.37 -7.13
C SER A 69 4.55 10.68 -5.76
N LYS A 70 3.83 11.27 -4.80
CA LYS A 70 3.63 10.71 -3.46
C LYS A 70 2.14 10.44 -3.26
N ALA A 71 1.83 9.24 -2.79
CA ALA A 71 0.49 8.82 -2.44
C ALA A 71 0.41 8.42 -0.96
N HIS A 72 -0.79 8.51 -0.39
CA HIS A 72 -1.07 8.14 0.99
C HIS A 72 -2.30 7.23 1.04
N PHE A 73 -2.19 6.11 1.76
CA PHE A 73 -3.36 5.32 2.12
C PHE A 73 -4.12 6.01 3.25
N LEU A 74 -5.37 6.38 3.00
CA LEU A 74 -6.25 7.02 3.97
C LEU A 74 -7.42 6.09 4.28
N ALA A 75 -7.61 5.75 5.56
CA ALA A 75 -8.81 5.06 6.01
C ALA A 75 -10.01 5.99 5.86
N LYS A 76 -11.07 5.51 5.20
CA LYS A 76 -12.31 6.27 5.03
C LYS A 76 -13.29 6.10 6.19
N GLU A 77 -13.09 5.05 6.98
CA GLU A 77 -13.94 4.64 8.08
C GLU A 77 -13.08 4.06 9.21
N ASP A 78 -13.62 4.03 10.42
CA ASP A 78 -12.95 3.46 11.57
C ASP A 78 -12.89 1.92 11.47
N GLY A 79 -11.75 1.34 11.87
CA GLY A 79 -11.58 -0.11 11.85
C GLY A 79 -10.15 -0.57 12.15
N ASN A 80 -9.95 -1.89 12.04
CA ASN A 80 -8.63 -2.50 12.18
C ASN A 80 -7.96 -2.60 10.81
N VAL A 81 -6.77 -2.03 10.67
CA VAL A 81 -6.00 -2.12 9.43
C VAL A 81 -5.25 -3.45 9.36
N ALA A 82 -5.43 -4.19 8.27
CA ALA A 82 -4.72 -5.44 7.98
C ALA A 82 -4.18 -5.41 6.54
N GLY A 83 -3.20 -6.28 6.25
CA GLY A 83 -2.65 -6.40 4.89
C GLY A 83 -1.63 -5.33 4.49
N ILE A 84 -1.16 -4.49 5.41
CA ILE A 84 -0.15 -3.46 5.12
C ILE A 84 1.13 -4.09 4.50
N ALA A 85 1.60 -5.21 5.06
CA ALA A 85 2.75 -5.94 4.52
C ALA A 85 2.49 -6.49 3.10
N LEU A 86 1.24 -6.86 2.80
CA LEU A 86 0.86 -7.31 1.47
C LEU A 86 0.88 -6.16 0.46
N ALA A 87 0.40 -4.98 0.85
CA ALA A 87 0.47 -3.79 0.00
C ALA A 87 1.92 -3.41 -0.33
N GLU A 88 2.84 -3.47 0.63
CA GLU A 88 4.27 -3.24 0.35
C GLU A 88 4.84 -4.25 -0.66
N MET A 89 4.46 -5.53 -0.56
CA MET A 89 4.91 -6.56 -1.49
C MET A 89 4.43 -6.36 -2.93
N ILE A 90 3.36 -5.60 -3.17
CA ILE A 90 2.85 -5.32 -4.53
C ILE A 90 3.70 -4.25 -5.23
N PHE A 91 4.25 -3.30 -4.48
CA PHE A 91 5.06 -2.18 -5.02
C PHE A 91 6.58 -2.45 -4.98
N ALA A 92 7.01 -3.61 -4.46
CA ALA A 92 8.41 -4.00 -4.32
C ALA A 92 8.94 -4.68 -5.58
#